data_AF-A0A943PNX2-F1
#
_entry.id   AF-A0A943PNX2-F1
#
_cell.length_a   1.000
_cell.length_b   1.000
_cell.length_c   1.000
_cell.angle_alpha   90.00
_cell.angle_beta   90.00
_cell.angle_gamma   90.00
#
_symmetry.space_group_name_H-M   'P 1'
#
loop_
_entity.id
_entity.type
_entity.pdbx_description
1 polymer ?
#
loop_
_entity_poly.entity_id
_entity_poly.type
_entity_poly.pdbx_seq_one_letter_code
_entity_poly.pdbx_strand_id
1 'polypeptide(L)'
;MESSGRKKIDPRQIDEKAILEKVAALGAQGIYSSSSSKAMPTRKEEVPLLEIRGTSAEQDIEEYINSHLNDFSSSGRNPLHIDKEAYRLLSDLVWIVRRKDFTIAGVASRIIIDHFREKAVLIENIKEFYKQQLY
;
A
#
# COMPACT_ATOMS: atom_id res chain seq x y z
N MET A 1 18.83 -14.10 -37.54
CA MET A 1 17.87 -13.31 -36.76
C MET A 1 16.47 -13.70 -37.24
N GLU A 2 15.72 -14.46 -36.45
CA GLU A 2 14.33 -14.79 -36.74
C GLU A 2 13.45 -14.14 -35.68
N SER A 3 12.57 -13.25 -36.12
CA SER A 3 11.69 -12.46 -35.27
C SER A 3 10.55 -13.32 -34.73
N SER A 4 10.44 -13.42 -33.40
CA SER A 4 9.29 -14.03 -32.74
C SER A 4 8.05 -13.14 -32.92
N GLY A 5 7.28 -13.40 -33.98
CA GLY A 5 6.01 -12.74 -34.26
C GLY A 5 5.02 -12.99 -33.12
N ARG A 6 4.59 -11.91 -32.44
CA ARG A 6 3.50 -11.98 -31.46
C ARG A 6 2.20 -12.33 -32.21
N LYS A 7 1.58 -13.46 -31.87
CA LYS A 7 0.27 -13.84 -32.40
C LYS A 7 -0.77 -12.81 -31.95
N LYS A 8 -1.34 -12.06 -32.91
CA LYS A 8 -2.52 -11.23 -32.67
C LYS A 8 -3.69 -12.17 -32.37
N ILE A 9 -4.30 -12.04 -31.20
CA ILE A 9 -5.47 -12.82 -30.78
C ILE A 9 -6.70 -12.05 -31.28
N ASP A 10 -7.53 -12.70 -32.09
CA ASP A 10 -8.78 -12.14 -32.57
C ASP A 10 -9.83 -12.28 -31.45
N PRO A 11 -10.41 -11.17 -30.92
CA PRO A 11 -11.40 -11.24 -29.84
C PRO A 11 -12.68 -12.00 -30.22
N ARG A 12 -12.94 -12.24 -31.52
CA ARG A 12 -14.07 -13.07 -31.97
C ARG A 12 -13.83 -14.59 -31.84
N GLN A 13 -12.59 -15.00 -31.57
CA GLN A 13 -12.21 -16.41 -31.37
C GLN A 13 -12.20 -16.84 -29.90
N ILE A 14 -12.62 -15.95 -28.99
CA ILE A 14 -12.69 -16.26 -27.56
C ILE A 14 -13.96 -17.06 -27.30
N ASP A 15 -13.79 -18.34 -26.95
CA ASP A 15 -14.89 -19.20 -26.53
C ASP A 15 -15.19 -18.99 -25.05
N GLU A 16 -16.19 -18.16 -24.77
CA GLU A 16 -16.66 -17.83 -23.43
C GLU A 16 -17.14 -19.06 -22.65
N LYS A 17 -17.70 -20.07 -23.33
CA LYS A 17 -18.19 -21.29 -22.68
C LYS A 17 -17.04 -22.14 -22.16
N ALA A 18 -15.96 -22.24 -22.93
CA ALA A 18 -14.75 -22.96 -22.53
C ALA A 18 -14.04 -22.31 -21.31
N ILE A 19 -14.14 -20.99 -21.18
CA ILE A 19 -13.61 -20.26 -20.01
C ILE A 19 -14.46 -20.57 -18.77
N LEU A 20 -15.78 -20.48 -18.87
CA LEU A 20 -16.69 -20.75 -17.76
C LEU A 20 -16.61 -22.21 -17.27
N GLU A 21 -16.45 -23.16 -18.18
CA GLU A 21 -16.25 -24.59 -17.85
C GLU A 21 -14.95 -24.80 -17.06
N LYS A 22 -13.85 -24.14 -17.46
CA LYS A 22 -12.58 -24.18 -16.71
C LYS A 22 -12.71 -23.57 -15.31
N VAL A 23 -13.46 -22.47 -15.16
CA VAL A 23 -13.70 -21.84 -13.86
C VAL A 23 -14.56 -22.74 -12.96
N ALA A 24 -15.58 -23.39 -13.53
CA ALA A 24 -16.41 -24.34 -12.81
C ALA A 24 -15.61 -25.59 -12.36
N ALA A 25 -14.70 -26.07 -13.21
CA ALA A 25 -13.81 -27.19 -12.88
C ALA A 25 -12.73 -26.84 -11.83
N LEU A 26 -12.44 -25.55 -11.62
CA LEU A 26 -11.48 -25.05 -10.63
C LEU A 26 -12.08 -24.86 -9.22
N GLY A 27 -13.30 -25.35 -8.99
CA GLY A 27 -13.93 -25.61 -7.69
C GLY A 27 -13.44 -24.76 -6.51
N ALA A 28 -14.25 -23.78 -6.10
CA ALA A 28 -14.07 -22.86 -4.97
C ALA A 28 -13.03 -23.28 -3.90
N GLN A 29 -11.75 -23.06 -4.17
CA GLN A 29 -10.71 -23.04 -3.13
C GLN A 29 -10.79 -21.69 -2.43
N GLY A 30 -11.79 -21.59 -1.55
CA GLY A 30 -11.93 -20.49 -0.60
C GLY A 30 -10.74 -20.50 0.36
N ILE A 31 -9.83 -19.54 0.21
CA ILE A 31 -8.88 -19.21 1.27
C ILE A 31 -9.51 -18.10 2.11
N TYR A 32 -10.38 -18.53 3.02
CA TYR A 32 -10.68 -17.79 4.24
C TYR A 32 -10.63 -18.80 5.39
N SER A 33 -9.49 -18.86 6.08
CA SER A 33 -9.38 -19.52 7.39
C SER A 33 -8.89 -18.48 8.38
N SER A 34 -9.85 -17.89 9.09
CA SER A 34 -9.64 -17.20 10.36
C SER A 34 -9.87 -18.20 11.47
N SER A 35 -8.86 -18.46 12.29
CA SER A 35 -9.02 -18.70 13.74
C SER A 35 -7.65 -18.94 14.38
N SER A 36 -7.24 -18.06 15.28
CA SER A 36 -6.62 -18.49 16.53
C SER A 36 -6.75 -17.38 17.58
N SER A 37 -7.68 -17.63 18.49
CA SER A 37 -7.94 -16.88 19.71
C SER A 37 -6.96 -17.30 20.81
N LYS A 38 -6.33 -16.33 21.49
CA LYS A 38 -5.82 -16.53 22.86
C LYS A 38 -5.94 -15.23 23.65
N ALA A 39 -6.46 -15.37 24.88
CA ALA A 39 -7.01 -14.32 25.71
C ALA A 39 -6.02 -13.76 26.76
N MET A 40 -6.18 -12.45 27.06
CA MET A 40 -6.03 -11.72 28.35
C MET A 40 -4.63 -11.60 29.02
N PRO A 41 -4.34 -10.54 29.85
CA PRO A 41 -5.27 -9.84 30.75
C PRO A 41 -5.26 -8.30 30.81
N THR A 42 -6.34 -7.82 31.41
CA THR A 42 -6.69 -6.50 31.94
C THR A 42 -5.53 -5.72 32.58
N ARG A 43 -5.32 -4.46 32.14
CA ARG A 43 -4.68 -3.43 32.95
C ARG A 43 -5.62 -2.22 33.02
N LYS A 44 -6.22 -2.03 34.20
CA LYS A 44 -6.81 -0.75 34.59
C LYS A 44 -5.64 0.20 34.84
N GLU A 45 -5.55 1.28 34.10
CA GLU A 45 -4.83 2.46 34.57
C GLU A 45 -5.50 3.70 33.98
N GLU A 46 -5.60 4.69 34.85
CA GLU A 46 -6.50 5.83 34.81
C GLU A 46 -6.37 6.67 33.54
N VAL A 47 -7.48 7.33 33.21
CA VAL A 47 -7.54 8.48 32.33
C VAL A 47 -6.75 9.63 32.99
N PRO A 48 -5.81 10.27 32.28
CA PRO A 48 -5.64 11.70 32.41
C PRO A 48 -6.27 12.35 31.19
N LEU A 49 -7.36 13.07 31.45
CA LEU A 49 -7.85 14.14 30.63
C LEU A 49 -6.67 15.10 30.40
N LEU A 50 -6.10 15.10 29.20
CA LEU A 50 -5.20 16.16 28.74
C LEU A 50 -5.89 16.91 27.60
N GLU A 51 -6.90 17.68 27.99
CA GLU A 51 -7.18 18.97 27.36
C GLU A 51 -5.88 19.79 27.43
N ILE A 52 -5.08 19.79 26.35
CA ILE A 52 -4.10 20.80 25.85
C ILE A 52 -3.41 20.21 24.59
N ARG A 53 -4.14 19.53 23.69
CA ARG A 53 -3.55 18.88 22.48
C ARG A 53 -4.20 19.32 21.16
N GLY A 54 -4.72 20.55 21.10
CA GLY A 54 -5.28 21.08 19.84
C GLY A 54 -4.19 21.54 18.88
N THR A 55 -3.25 22.36 19.36
CA THR A 55 -2.31 23.08 18.46
C THR A 55 -1.17 22.23 17.94
N SER A 56 -0.58 21.37 18.78
CA SER A 56 0.57 20.54 18.37
C SER A 56 0.17 19.42 17.41
N ALA A 57 -0.98 18.78 17.62
CA ALA A 57 -1.41 17.66 16.77
C ALA A 57 -1.85 18.12 15.38
N GLU A 58 -2.54 19.26 15.28
CA GLU A 58 -2.92 19.86 14.00
C GLU A 58 -1.69 20.35 13.22
N GLN A 59 -0.70 20.93 13.91
CA GLN A 59 0.56 21.35 13.31
C GLN A 59 1.37 20.16 12.77
N ASP A 60 1.46 19.06 13.53
CA ASP A 60 2.11 17.82 13.07
C ASP A 60 1.41 17.21 11.84
N ILE A 61 0.07 17.29 11.79
CA ILE A 61 -0.74 16.85 10.65
C ILE A 61 -0.46 17.70 9.42
N GLU A 62 -0.50 19.02 9.56
CA GLU A 62 -0.28 19.96 8.46
C GLU A 62 1.16 19.86 7.92
N GLU A 63 2.15 19.76 8.81
CA GLU A 63 3.54 19.54 8.41
C GLU A 63 3.69 18.26 7.59
N TYR A 64 3.10 17.16 8.05
CA TYR A 64 3.16 15.88 7.35
C TYR A 64 2.46 15.93 5.98
N ILE A 65 1.28 16.55 5.92
CA ILE A 65 0.55 16.73 4.65
C ILE A 65 1.41 17.54 3.66
N ASN A 66 1.97 18.66 4.11
CA ASN A 66 2.75 19.54 3.25
C ASN A 66 4.05 18.89 2.76
N SER A 67 4.75 18.17 3.63
CA SER A 67 6.04 17.56 3.31
C SER A 67 5.94 16.22 2.56
N HIS A 68 4.91 15.40 2.81
CA HIS A 68 4.84 14.03 2.28
C HIS A 68 3.67 13.77 1.34
N LEU A 69 2.59 14.57 1.39
CA LEU A 69 1.37 14.32 0.61
C LEU A 69 1.10 15.37 -0.47
N ASN A 70 1.59 16.60 -0.31
CA ASN A 70 1.39 17.69 -1.27
C ASN A 70 2.60 17.97 -2.17
N ASP A 71 3.78 17.38 -1.88
CA ASP A 71 5.01 17.63 -2.63
C ASP A 71 5.12 16.84 -3.95
N PHE A 72 3.98 16.56 -4.59
CA PHE A 72 3.96 16.01 -5.94
C PHE A 72 4.17 17.15 -6.94
N SER A 73 5.43 17.55 -7.10
CA SER A 73 5.91 18.66 -7.94
C SER A 73 5.60 18.53 -9.44
N SER A 74 4.95 17.44 -9.89
CA SER A 74 4.51 17.29 -11.28
C SER A 74 3.14 17.92 -11.52
N SER A 75 3.11 18.95 -12.38
CA SER A 75 1.89 19.64 -12.86
C SER A 75 0.89 18.73 -13.60
N GLY A 76 1.26 17.48 -13.90
CA GLY A 76 0.34 16.43 -14.30
C GLY A 76 0.06 15.51 -13.11
N ARG A 77 -1.18 15.46 -12.65
CA ARG A 77 -1.64 14.44 -11.70
C ARG A 77 -1.52 13.07 -12.36
N ASN A 78 -0.35 12.46 -12.28
CA ASN A 78 -0.17 11.04 -12.56
C ASN A 78 -0.16 10.31 -11.21
N PRO A 79 -1.32 9.85 -10.72
CA PRO A 79 -1.35 9.00 -9.54
C PRO A 79 -0.56 7.71 -9.83
N LEU A 80 0.21 7.25 -8.83
CA LEU A 80 0.94 5.97 -8.80
C LEU A 80 2.28 5.87 -9.57
N HIS A 81 3.20 6.83 -9.42
CA HIS A 81 4.59 6.60 -9.84
C HIS A 81 5.56 6.73 -8.65
N ILE A 82 6.40 5.70 -8.46
CA ILE A 82 7.61 5.83 -7.65
C ILE A 82 8.49 6.84 -8.37
N ASP A 83 8.93 7.88 -7.66
CA ASP A 83 9.79 8.90 -8.21
C ASP A 83 11.04 8.29 -8.87
N LYS A 84 11.57 8.94 -9.91
CA LYS A 84 12.73 8.45 -10.67
C LYS A 84 13.94 8.21 -9.77
N GLU A 85 14.18 9.09 -8.81
CA GLU A 85 15.30 8.97 -7.88
C GLU A 85 15.06 7.85 -6.88
N ALA A 86 13.87 7.76 -6.31
CA ALA A 86 13.50 6.65 -5.44
C ALA A 86 13.64 5.29 -6.17
N TYR A 87 13.21 5.21 -7.42
CA TYR A 87 13.36 4.01 -8.24
C TYR A 87 14.84 3.67 -8.49
N ARG A 88 15.69 4.68 -8.76
CA ARG A 88 17.14 4.50 -8.93
C ARG A 88 17.76 3.92 -7.67
N LEU A 89 17.49 4.51 -6.51
CA LEU A 89 18.03 4.06 -5.22
C LEU A 89 17.57 2.64 -4.87
N LEU A 90 16.29 2.33 -5.09
CA LEU A 90 15.75 0.97 -4.88
C LEU A 90 16.40 -0.04 -5.84
N SER A 91 16.63 0.35 -7.10
CA SER A 91 17.27 -0.49 -8.11
C SER A 91 18.73 -0.80 -7.73
N ASP A 92 19.48 0.22 -7.32
CA ASP A 92 20.88 0.07 -6.88
C ASP A 92 20.96 -0.89 -5.68
N LEU A 93 20.07 -0.72 -4.70
CA LEU A 93 20.00 -1.58 -3.53
C LEU A 93 19.71 -3.05 -3.90
N VAL A 94 18.70 -3.28 -4.74
CA VAL A 94 18.35 -4.64 -5.20
C VAL A 94 19.51 -5.25 -5.99
N TRP A 95 20.15 -4.47 -6.84
CA TRP A 95 21.29 -4.89 -7.64
C TRP A 95 22.49 -5.30 -6.81
N ILE A 96 22.83 -4.54 -5.76
CA ILE A 96 23.96 -4.83 -4.87
C ILE A 96 23.70 -6.13 -4.08
N VAL A 97 22.47 -6.33 -3.61
CA VAL A 97 22.11 -7.48 -2.77
C VAL A 97 22.09 -8.81 -3.56
N ARG A 98 21.89 -8.77 -4.89
CA ARG A 98 21.97 -9.93 -5.82
C ARG A 98 21.18 -11.19 -5.43
N ARG A 99 20.14 -11.03 -4.60
CA ARG A 99 19.25 -12.13 -4.22
C ARG A 99 18.09 -12.27 -5.21
N LYS A 100 17.78 -13.51 -5.60
CA LYS A 100 16.76 -13.80 -6.62
C LYS A 100 15.32 -13.50 -6.16
N ASP A 101 15.07 -13.54 -4.86
CA ASP A 101 13.79 -13.26 -4.20
C ASP A 101 13.63 -11.79 -3.78
N PHE A 102 14.63 -10.95 -4.06
CA PHE A 102 14.67 -9.57 -3.62
C PHE A 102 14.29 -8.66 -4.79
N THR A 103 13.05 -8.16 -4.79
CA THR A 103 12.50 -7.33 -5.87
C THR A 103 12.36 -5.89 -5.43
N ILE A 104 12.46 -4.95 -6.39
CA ILE A 104 12.24 -3.51 -6.14
C ILE A 104 10.89 -3.27 -5.48
N ALA A 105 9.83 -3.92 -6.00
CA ALA A 105 8.49 -3.82 -5.44
C ALA A 105 8.42 -4.33 -4.00
N GLY A 106 9.05 -5.48 -3.70
CA GLY A 106 9.06 -6.03 -2.34
C GLY A 106 9.78 -5.13 -1.33
N VAL A 107 10.90 -4.52 -1.74
CA VAL A 107 11.63 -3.55 -0.90
C VAL A 107 10.80 -2.30 -0.66
N ALA A 108 10.23 -1.71 -1.72
CA ALA A 108 9.37 -0.54 -1.61
C ALA A 108 8.18 -0.80 -0.68
N SER A 109 7.48 -1.94 -0.84
CA SER A 109 6.37 -2.32 0.02
C SER A 109 6.77 -2.41 1.48
N ARG A 110 7.96 -2.95 1.78
CA ARG A 110 8.43 -3.09 3.17
C ARG A 110 8.70 -1.73 3.80
N ILE A 111 9.42 -0.85 3.10
CA ILE A 111 9.70 0.52 3.55
C ILE A 111 8.41 1.29 3.81
N ILE A 112 7.43 1.18 2.90
CA ILE A 112 6.13 1.82 3.06
C ILE A 112 5.44 1.29 4.33
N ILE A 113 5.34 -0.04 4.51
CA ILE A 113 4.71 -0.63 5.70
C ILE A 113 5.39 -0.18 6.99
N ASP A 114 6.72 -0.16 7.01
CA ASP A 114 7.48 0.23 8.19
C ASP A 114 7.25 1.72 8.52
N HIS A 115 7.23 2.60 7.52
CA HIS A 115 6.87 4.01 7.70
C HIS A 115 5.44 4.18 8.25
N PHE A 116 4.46 3.45 7.71
CA PHE A 116 3.08 3.48 8.21
C PHE A 116 2.97 2.99 9.66
N ARG A 117 3.78 2.00 10.07
CA ARG A 117 3.83 1.53 11.46
C ARG A 117 4.46 2.56 12.38
N GLU A 118 5.59 3.15 11.98
CA GLU A 118 6.30 4.17 12.76
C GLU A 118 5.43 5.42 12.96
N LYS A 119 4.66 5.80 11.95
CA LYS A 119 3.80 6.99 11.96
C LYS A 119 2.33 6.68 12.27
N ALA A 120 2.02 5.48 12.81
CA ALA A 120 0.64 5.00 12.94
C ALA A 120 -0.31 5.98 13.65
N VAL A 121 0.13 6.59 14.75
CA VAL A 121 -0.68 7.58 15.50
C VAL A 121 -0.97 8.83 14.69
N LEU A 122 0.04 9.37 14.02
CA LEU A 122 -0.10 10.56 13.17
C LEU A 122 -1.03 10.27 11.99
N ILE A 123 -0.88 9.11 11.36
CA ILE A 123 -1.71 8.70 10.23
C ILE A 123 -3.17 8.52 10.66
N GLU A 124 -3.43 7.98 11.85
CA GLU A 124 -4.79 7.89 12.37
C GLU A 124 -5.39 9.28 12.64
N ASN A 125 -4.61 10.19 13.21
CA ASN A 125 -5.04 11.58 13.39
C ASN A 125 -5.36 12.27 12.06
N ILE A 126 -4.56 12.03 11.01
CA ILE A 126 -4.85 12.55 9.65
C ILE A 126 -6.16 11.99 9.11
N LYS A 127 -6.44 10.69 9.31
CA LYS A 127 -7.72 10.10 8.88
C LYS A 127 -8.90 10.76 9.59
N GLU A 128 -8.81 10.94 10.91
CA GLU A 128 -9.86 11.61 11.69
C GLU A 128 -10.04 13.07 11.26
N PHE A 129 -8.94 13.80 11.01
CA PHE A 129 -8.97 15.15 10.46
C PHE A 129 -9.78 15.22 9.17
N TYR A 130 -9.50 14.35 8.19
CA TYR A 130 -10.25 14.34 6.94
C TYR A 130 -11.70 13.86 7.08
N LYS A 131 -12.00 12.93 8.00
CA LYS A 131 -13.39 12.54 8.29
C LYS A 131 -14.20 13.71 8.83
N GLN A 132 -13.61 14.53 9.70
CA GLN A 132 -14.27 15.71 10.27
C GLN A 132 -14.53 16.81 9.22
N GLN A 133 -13.70 16.92 8.18
CA GLN A 133 -13.91 17.87 7.08
C GLN A 133 -15.02 17.45 6.09
N LEU A 134 -15.46 16.19 6.13
CA LEU A 134 -16.50 15.63 5.25
C LEU A 134 -17.93 15.81 5.80
N TYR A 135 -18.07 16.28 7.05
CA TYR A 135 -19.33 16.53 7.75
C TYR A 135 -19.46 18.00 8.15
#